data_AF-A0A451BSY1-F1
#
_entry.id   AF-A0A451BSY1-F1
#
_cell.length_a   1.000
_cell.length_b   1.000
_cell.length_c   1.000
_cell.angle_alpha   90.00
_cell.angle_beta   90.00
_cell.angle_gamma   90.00
#
_symmetry.space_group_name_H-M   'P 1'
#
loop_
_entity.id
_entity.type
_entity.pdbx_description
1 polymer ?
#
loop_
_entity_poly.entity_id
_entity_poly.type
_entity_poly.pdbx_seq_one_letter_code
_entity_poly.pdbx_strand_id
1 'polypeptide(L)' 'MVKVNRPHFSIVRQCRLVGLSRSSYYHRPAVETEENLRYMRLIDEQYMLTPFFGSRQMTRWLNNQGHNLNR' A
#
# COMPACT_ATOMS: atom_id res chain seq x y z
N MET A 1 11.33 2.41 12.31
CA MET A 1 12.19 3.08 11.32
C MET A 1 13.64 2.96 11.77
N VAL A 2 14.47 2.18 11.05
CA VAL A 2 15.89 2.03 11.39
C VAL A 2 16.60 3.34 11.01
N LYS A 3 17.04 4.12 11.99
CA LYS A 3 17.85 5.32 11.75
C LYS A 3 19.28 4.90 11.45
N VAL A 4 19.64 4.78 10.18
CA VAL A 4 21.04 4.68 9.77
C VAL A 4 21.50 6.02 9.22
N ASN A 5 22.00 6.88 10.10
CA ASN A 5 22.50 8.20 9.73
C ASN A 5 24.02 8.26 9.92
N ARG A 6 24.75 7.53 9.08
CA ARG A 6 26.21 7.68 8.91
C ARG A 6 26.56 7.55 7.41
N PRO A 7 27.03 8.62 6.74
CA PRO A 7 27.28 8.62 5.29
C PRO A 7 28.49 7.78 4.84
N HIS A 8 29.16 7.08 5.75
CA HIS A 8 30.38 6.32 5.45
C HIS A 8 30.15 5.00 4.67
N PHE A 9 28.92 4.50 4.57
CA PHE A 9 28.62 3.24 3.89
C PHE A 9 27.38 3.35 2.99
N SER A 10 27.34 2.60 1.89
CA SER A 10 26.14 2.49 1.04
C SER A 10 24.98 1.83 1.80
N ILE A 11 23.73 2.18 1.45
CA ILE A 11 22.51 1.58 2.03
C ILE A 11 22.56 0.05 2.00
N VAL A 12 23.13 -0.52 0.93
CA VAL A 12 23.32 -1.98 0.79
C VAL A 12 24.18 -2.55 1.90
N ARG A 13 25.33 -1.91 2.18
CA ARG A 13 26.27 -2.36 3.21
C ARG A 13 25.68 -2.13 4.60
N GLN A 14 24.97 -1.03 4.81
CA GLN A 14 24.24 -0.75 6.04
C GLN A 14 23.18 -1.83 6.34
N CYS A 15 22.32 -2.16 5.36
CA CYS A 15 21.31 -3.22 5.49
C CYS A 15 21.95 -4.57 5.82
N ARG A 16 23.05 -4.92 5.13
CA ARG A 16 23.79 -6.17 5.40
C ARG A 16 24.36 -6.22 6.81
N LEU A 17 24.93 -5.12 7.31
CA LEU A 17 25.51 -5.06 8.65
C LEU A 17 24.47 -5.22 9.77
N VAL A 18 23.25 -4.73 9.54
CA VAL A 18 22.14 -4.78 10.53
C VAL A 18 21.26 -6.03 10.32
N GLY A 19 21.54 -6.87 9.31
CA GLY A 19 20.72 -8.04 8.99
C GLY A 19 19.33 -7.70 8.42
N LEU A 20 19.16 -6.50 7.87
CA LEU A 20 17.89 -6.02 7.31
C LEU A 20 17.82 -6.29 5.80
N SER A 21 16.63 -6.62 5.30
CA SER A 21 16.37 -6.58 3.86
C SER A 21 16.33 -5.13 3.34
N ARG A 22 16.74 -4.89 2.09
CA ARG A 22 16.66 -3.52 1.51
C ARG A 22 15.22 -3.02 1.41
N SER A 23 14.26 -3.89 1.13
CA SER A 23 12.85 -3.51 1.03
C SER A 23 12.33 -2.97 2.36
N SER A 24 12.70 -3.61 3.47
CA SER A 24 12.37 -3.11 4.82
C SER A 24 13.01 -1.77 5.14
N TYR A 25 14.16 -1.43 4.54
CA TYR A 25 14.80 -0.12 4.74
C TYR A 25 14.00 1.02 4.08
N TYR A 26 13.49 0.79 2.87
CA TYR A 26 12.68 1.76 2.15
C TYR A 26 11.22 1.77 2.62
N HIS A 27 10.74 0.67 3.19
CA HIS A 27 9.40 0.59 3.72
C HIS A 27 9.24 1.55 4.91
N ARG A 28 8.41 2.57 4.70
CA ARG A 28 7.92 3.42 5.77
C ARG A 28 6.54 2.92 6.17
N PRO A 29 6.32 2.55 7.44
CA PRO A 29 4.96 2.28 7.91
C PRO A 29 4.16 3.58 7.75
N ALA A 30 3.22 3.57 6.81
CA ALA A 30 2.25 4.64 6.65
C ALA A 30 1.00 4.26 7.43
N VAL A 31 0.40 5.25 8.09
CA VAL A 31 -0.96 5.09 8.63
C VAL A 31 -1.91 5.28 7.46
N GLU A 32 -2.87 4.37 7.31
CA GLU A 32 -3.89 4.50 6.27
C GLU A 32 -4.79 5.70 6.56
N THR A 33 -5.16 6.45 5.52
CA THR A 33 -6.11 7.55 5.68
C THR A 33 -7.51 6.99 5.89
N GLU A 34 -8.37 7.73 6.59
CA GLU A 34 -9.78 7.31 6.79
C GLU A 34 -10.49 7.08 5.46
N GLU A 35 -10.17 7.89 4.45
CA GLU A 35 -10.68 7.71 3.10
C GLU A 35 -10.25 6.37 2.49
N ASN A 36 -8.97 5.98 2.65
CA ASN A 36 -8.49 4.69 2.14
C ASN A 36 -9.12 3.51 2.89
N LEU A 37 -9.27 3.61 4.21
CA LEU A 37 -9.98 2.60 5.00
C LEU A 37 -11.42 2.44 4.56
N ARG A 38 -12.11 3.53 4.23
CA ARG A 38 -13.46 3.49 3.66
C ARG A 38 -13.48 2.77 2.30
N TYR A 39 -12.50 3.04 1.43
CA TYR A 39 -12.39 2.31 0.16
C TYR A 39 -12.15 0.82 0.36
N MET A 40 -11.28 0.43 1.29
CA MET A 40 -11.04 -0.98 1.62
C MET A 40 -12.34 -1.68 2.04
N ARG A 41 -13.13 -1.05 2.92
CA ARG A 41 -14.43 -1.61 3.35
C ARG A 41 -15.41 -1.77 2.19
N LEU A 42 -15.55 -0.75 1.35
CA LEU A 42 -16.44 -0.81 0.17
C LEU A 42 -16.02 -1.89 -0.82
N ILE A 43 -14.71 -2.07 -1.02
CA ILE A 43 -14.17 -3.12 -1.88
C ILE A 43 -14.50 -4.50 -1.30
N ASP A 44 -14.30 -4.71 0.00
CA ASP A 44 -14.61 -5.98 0.67
C ASP A 44 -16.11 -6.32 0.57
N GLU A 45 -16.99 -5.34 0.85
CA GLU A 45 -18.44 -5.51 0.72
C GLU A 45 -18.84 -5.87 -0.73
N GLN A 46 -18.34 -5.13 -1.71
CA GLN A 46 -18.67 -5.38 -3.10
C GLN A 46 -18.08 -6.70 -3.61
N TYR A 47 -16.93 -7.13 -3.10
CA TYR A 47 -16.34 -8.42 -3.44
C TYR A 47 -17.23 -9.58 -2.95
N MET A 48 -17.80 -9.46 -1.74
CA MET A 48 -18.74 -10.46 -1.22
C MET A 48 -20.03 -10.54 -2.06
N LEU A 49 -20.52 -9.41 -2.57
CA LEU A 49 -21.69 -9.37 -3.45
C LEU A 49 -21.39 -9.86 -4.87
N THR A 50 -20.17 -9.60 -5.36
CA THR A 50 -19.77 -9.87 -6.75
C THR A 50 -18.37 -10.50 -6.82
N PRO A 51 -18.21 -11.77 -6.40
CA PRO A 51 -16.90 -12.41 -6.29
C PRO A 51 -16.19 -12.63 -7.64
N PHE A 52 -16.90 -12.45 -8.75
CA PHE A 52 -16.38 -12.50 -10.12
C PHE A 52 -15.90 -11.14 -10.66
N PHE A 53 -16.00 -10.05 -9.89
CA PHE A 53 -15.48 -8.75 -10.30
C PHE A 53 -13.95 -8.75 -10.26
N GLY A 54 -13.36 -8.55 -11.44
CA GLY A 54 -11.94 -8.16 -11.53
C GLY A 54 -11.71 -6.69 -11.18
N SER A 55 -10.44 -6.29 -11.03
CA SER A 55 -10.06 -4.92 -10.63
C SER A 55 -10.73 -3.82 -11.47
N ARG A 56 -10.79 -3.99 -12.80
CA ARG A 56 -11.43 -3.02 -13.72
C ARG A 56 -12.93 -2.86 -13.47
N GLN A 57 -13.62 -3.93 -13.08
CA GLN A 57 -15.04 -3.89 -12.77
C GLN A 57 -15.26 -3.21 -11.42
N MET A 58 -14.42 -3.53 -10.43
CA MET A 58 -14.43 -2.88 -9.12
C MET A 58 -14.19 -1.35 -9.24
N THR A 59 -13.18 -0.92 -9.99
CA THR A 59 -12.92 0.51 -10.24
C THR A 59 -14.12 1.20 -10.90
N ARG A 60 -14.73 0.57 -11.92
CA ARG A 60 -15.94 1.13 -12.57
C ARG A 60 -17.11 1.23 -11.59
N TRP A 61 -17.31 0.22 -10.75
CA TRP A 61 -18.37 0.23 -9.76
C TRP A 61 -18.16 1.34 -8.73
N LEU A 62 -16.96 1.49 -8.18
CA LEU A 62 -16.61 2.58 -7.26
C LEU A 62 -16.77 3.96 -7.93
N ASN A 63 -16.33 4.12 -9.18
CA ASN A 63 -16.51 5.37 -9.93
C ASN A 63 -17.99 5.70 -10.16
N ASN A 64 -18.84 4.70 -10.40
CA ASN A 64 -20.28 4.89 -10.50
C ASN A 64 -20.92 5.32 -9.16
N GLN A 65 -20.30 5.01 -8.03
CA GLN A 65 -20.68 5.53 -6.70
C GLN A 65 -20.14 6.95 -6.43
N GLY A 66 -19.44 7.57 -7.40
CA GLY A 66 -18.89 8.93 -7.31
C GLY A 66 -17.46 9.00 -6.77
N HIS A 67 -16.81 7.86 -6.57
CA HIS A 67 -15.41 7.81 -6.15
C HIS A 67 -14.52 7.96 -7.39
N ASN A 68 -13.96 9.14 -7.67
CA ASN A 68 -13.16 9.38 -8.87
C ASN A 68 -11.79 8.68 -8.80
N LEU A 69 -11.77 7.35 -8.91
CA LEU A 69 -10.56 6.55 -8.84
C LEU A 69 -9.92 6.42 -10.21
N ASN A 70 -8.59 6.49 -10.21
CA ASN A 70 -7.77 6.20 -11.38
C ASN A 70 -7.71 4.69 -11.64
N ARG A 71 -7.38 4.33 -12.88
CA ARG A 71 -7.25 2.94 -13.31
C ARG A 71 -5.84 2.41 -13.11
#